data_AF-A0A9P5VEZ9-F1
#
_entry.id   AF-A0A9P5VEZ9-F1
#
_cell.length_a   1.000
_cell.length_b   1.000
_cell.length_c   1.000
_cell.angle_alpha   90.00
_cell.angle_beta   90.00
_cell.angle_gamma   90.00
#
_symmetry.space_group_name_H-M   'P 1'
#
loop_
_entity.id
_entity.type
_entity.pdbx_description
1 polymer ?
#
loop_
_entity_poly.entity_id
_entity_poly.type
_entity_poly.pdbx_seq_one_letter_code
_entity_poly.pdbx_strand_id
1 'polypeptide(L)' 'MPLEIMGVNVENEMQRTKSAHREELNRFDQRVVRTMDKEITLVQESLTRAGVPLMSATQDASKIAAQIRVLRLLEDMLQT' A
#
# COMPACT_ATOMS: atom_id res chain seq x y z
N MET A 1 26.67 -32.97 0.59
CA MET A 1 26.22 -33.30 -0.77
C MET A 1 24.74 -32.92 -0.84
N PRO A 2 24.31 -32.09 -1.81
CA PRO A 2 22.91 -31.66 -1.89
C PRO A 2 21.99 -32.87 -2.10
N LEU A 3 20.81 -32.86 -1.46
CA LEU A 3 19.84 -33.94 -1.58
C LEU A 3 19.22 -33.91 -2.98
N GLU A 4 19.44 -34.97 -3.76
CA GLU A 4 18.74 -35.23 -5.01
C GLU A 4 17.65 -36.28 -4.77
N ILE A 5 16.41 -35.93 -5.06
CA ILE A 5 15.28 -36.88 -5.04
C ILE A 5 14.71 -36.92 -6.46
N MET A 6 14.72 -38.09 -7.11
CA MET A 6 14.27 -38.28 -8.49
C MET A 6 14.89 -37.31 -9.52
N GLY A 7 16.20 -37.04 -9.44
CA GLY A 7 16.88 -36.13 -10.38
C GLY A 7 16.55 -34.64 -10.20
N VAL A 8 15.77 -34.30 -9.16
CA VAL A 8 15.48 -32.92 -8.79
C VAL A 8 16.44 -32.51 -7.67
N ASN A 9 17.24 -31.48 -7.93
CA ASN A 9 18.04 -30.83 -6.91
C ASN A 9 17.12 -29.98 -6.03
N VAL A 10 16.76 -30.55 -4.87
CA VAL A 10 15.75 -30.01 -3.95
C VAL A 10 16.13 -28.61 -3.44
N GLU A 11 17.42 -28.36 -3.26
CA GLU A 11 17.94 -27.09 -2.74
C GLU A 11 17.77 -25.96 -3.76
N ASN A 12 18.02 -26.23 -5.04
CA ASN A 12 17.83 -25.27 -6.13
C ASN A 12 16.35 -24.96 -6.40
N GLU A 13 15.48 -25.96 -6.41
CA GLU A 13 14.04 -25.75 -6.60
C GLU A 13 13.41 -24.96 -5.43
N MET A 14 13.88 -25.20 -4.20
CA MET A 14 13.44 -24.45 -3.03
C MET A 14 13.91 -22.98 -3.06
N GLN A 15 15.10 -22.70 -3.59
CA GLN A 15 15.58 -21.33 -3.78
C GLN A 15 14.79 -20.59 -4.88
N ARG A 16 14.45 -21.28 -5.97
CA ARG A 16 13.63 -20.72 -7.06
C ARG A 16 12.23 -20.36 -6.59
N THR A 17 11.56 -21.26 -5.86
CA THR A 17 10.22 -21.02 -5.30
C THR A 17 10.23 -19.87 -4.29
N LYS A 18 11.22 -19.83 -3.38
CA LYS A 18 11.38 -18.68 -2.45
C LYS A 18 11.56 -17.35 -3.18
N SER A 19 12.34 -17.34 -4.26
CA SER A 19 12.58 -16.12 -5.04
C SER A 19 11.33 -15.68 -5.79
N ALA A 20 10.58 -16.62 -6.39
CA ALA A 20 9.31 -16.35 -7.05
C ALA A 20 8.27 -15.76 -6.09
N HIS A 21 8.10 -16.37 -4.91
CA HIS A 21 7.17 -15.84 -3.90
C HIS A 21 7.57 -14.47 -3.38
N ARG A 22 8.87 -14.18 -3.28
CA ARG A 22 9.36 -12.85 -2.90
C ARG A 22 9.02 -11.80 -3.97
N GLU A 23 9.13 -12.13 -5.25
CA GLU A 23 8.71 -11.24 -6.33
C GLU A 23 7.19 -11.02 -6.34
N GLU A 24 6.40 -12.07 -6.10
CA GLU A 24 4.94 -11.97 -6.00
C GLU A 24 4.51 -11.06 -4.85
N LEU A 25 5.13 -11.21 -3.67
CA LEU A 25 4.94 -10.33 -2.52
C LEU A 25 5.28 -8.88 -2.85
N ASN A 26 6.44 -8.63 -3.47
CA ASN A 26 6.83 -7.28 -3.88
C ASN A 26 5.83 -6.66 -4.88
N ARG A 27 5.33 -7.45 -5.84
CA ARG A 27 4.31 -6.99 -6.80
C ARG A 27 2.95 -6.76 -6.14
N PHE A 28 2.63 -7.53 -5.09
CA PHE A 28 1.44 -7.32 -4.30
C PHE A 28 1.54 -6.01 -3.51
N ASP A 29 2.64 -5.78 -2.78
CA ASP A 29 2.88 -4.56 -2.03
C ASP A 29 2.84 -3.32 -2.93
N GLN A 30 3.47 -3.38 -4.11
CA GLN A 30 3.41 -2.30 -5.09
C GLN A 30 1.98 -2.02 -5.59
N ARG A 31 1.15 -3.05 -5.75
CA ARG A 31 -0.25 -2.88 -6.13
C ARG A 31 -1.05 -2.26 -5.00
N VAL A 32 -0.85 -2.69 -3.76
CA VAL A 32 -1.51 -2.12 -2.58
C VAL A 32 -1.18 -0.63 -2.45
N VAL A 33 0.11 -0.26 -2.53
CA VAL A 33 0.55 1.14 -2.47
C VAL A 33 -0.10 1.97 -3.58
N ARG A 34 -0.10 1.48 -4.83
CA ARG A 34 -0.75 2.18 -5.95
C ARG A 34 -2.25 2.35 -5.78
N THR A 35 -2.93 1.37 -5.20
CA THR A 35 -4.36 1.46 -4.91
C THR A 35 -4.62 2.50 -3.82
N MET A 36 -3.80 2.51 -2.75
CA MET A 36 -3.90 3.52 -1.70
C MET A 36 -3.66 4.94 -2.24
N ASP A 37 -2.66 5.14 -3.09
CA ASP A 37 -2.39 6.45 -3.72
C ASP A 37 -3.59 6.94 -4.55
N LYS A 38 -4.26 6.04 -5.28
CA LYS A 38 -5.46 6.38 -6.06
C LYS A 38 -6.61 6.80 -5.17
N GLU A 39 -6.89 6.04 -4.10
CA GLU A 39 -7.96 6.38 -3.14
C GLU A 39 -7.69 7.72 -2.46
N ILE A 40 -6.44 7.98 -2.03
CA ILE A 40 -6.04 9.28 -1.45
C ILE A 40 -6.29 10.40 -2.46
N THR A 41 -5.92 10.21 -3.72
CA THR A 41 -6.14 11.21 -4.78
C THR A 41 -7.62 11.50 -4.98
N LEU A 42 -8.47 10.48 -5.06
CA LEU A 42 -9.93 10.63 -5.22
C LEU A 42 -10.58 11.37 -4.05
N VAL A 43 -10.14 11.08 -2.82
CA VAL A 43 -10.60 11.78 -1.62
C VAL A 43 -10.14 13.25 -1.66
N GLN A 44 -8.89 13.53 -2.04
CA GLN A 44 -8.38 14.89 -2.17
C GLN A 44 -9.13 15.71 -3.24
N GLU A 45 -9.44 15.11 -4.39
CA GLU A 45 -10.26 15.75 -5.43
C GLU A 45 -11.68 16.05 -4.94
N SER A 46 -12.27 15.14 -4.17
CA SER A 46 -13.61 15.32 -3.59
C SER A 46 -13.62 16.43 -2.54
N LEU A 47 -12.60 16.50 -1.69
CA LEU A 47 -12.42 17.59 -0.73
C LEU A 47 -12.17 18.94 -1.42
N THR A 48 -11.41 18.95 -2.51
CA THR A 48 -11.20 20.16 -3.34
C THR A 48 -12.51 20.69 -3.92
N ARG A 49 -13.35 19.79 -4.46
CA ARG A 49 -14.68 20.15 -4.98
C ARG A 49 -15.61 20.70 -3.90
N ALA A 50 -15.45 20.22 -2.66
CA ALA A 50 -16.21 20.69 -1.51
C ALA A 50 -15.69 22.01 -0.92
N GLY A 51 -14.65 22.62 -1.50
CA GLY A 51 -14.07 23.88 -1.01
C GLY A 51 -13.24 23.71 0.28
N VAL A 52 -12.90 22.47 0.64
CA VAL A 52 -12.09 22.16 1.82
C VAL A 52 -10.61 22.40 1.49
N PRO A 53 -9.85 23.14 2.32
CA PRO A 53 -8.43 23.36 2.10
C PRO A 53 -7.65 22.04 2.00
N LEU A 54 -6.91 21.87 0.91
CA LEU A 54 -6.05 20.72 0.69
C LEU A 54 -4.96 20.65 1.78
N MET A 55 -4.91 19.53 2.51
CA MET A 55 -3.81 19.26 3.42
C MET A 55 -2.64 18.65 2.64
N SER A 56 -1.43 19.23 2.77
CA SER A 56 -0.22 18.60 2.21
C SER A 56 0.00 17.23 2.83
N ALA A 57 0.07 16.18 2.01
CA ALA A 57 0.38 14.84 2.48
C ALA A 57 1.70 14.83 3.25
N THR A 58 1.70 14.29 4.47
CA THR A 58 2.92 14.15 5.28
C THR A 58 3.39 12.70 5.30
N GLN A 59 4.71 12.50 5.26
CA GLN A 59 5.32 11.18 5.50
C GLN A 59 5.74 10.99 6.96
N ASP A 60 5.54 12.00 7.81
CA ASP A 60 5.84 11.94 9.23
C ASP A 60 4.75 11.14 9.96
N ALA A 61 5.10 9.93 10.42
CA ALA A 61 4.20 9.02 11.11
C ALA A 61 3.48 9.66 12.31
N SER A 62 4.12 10.62 13.01
CA SER A 62 3.52 11.31 14.15
C SER A 62 2.38 12.26 13.74
N LYS A 63 2.42 12.75 12.50
CA LYS A 63 1.45 13.70 11.93
C LYS A 63 0.37 13.03 11.09
N ILE A 64 0.63 11.84 10.56
CA ILE A 64 -0.34 11.05 9.79
C ILE A 64 -1.61 10.79 10.62
N ALA A 65 -1.47 10.41 11.90
CA ALA A 65 -2.63 10.15 12.76
C ALA A 65 -3.51 11.39 12.98
N ALA A 66 -2.92 12.59 13.05
CA ALA A 66 -3.66 13.84 13.16
C ALA A 66 -4.33 14.21 11.84
N GLN A 67 -3.63 14.06 10.71
CA GLN A 67 -4.18 14.28 9.38
C GLN A 67 -5.39 13.40 9.09
N ILE A 68 -5.33 12.10 9.43
CA ILE A 68 -6.46 11.18 9.25
C ILE A 68 -7.68 11.64 10.05
N ARG A 69 -7.51 12.11 11.29
CA ARG A 69 -8.62 12.59 12.11
C ARG A 69 -9.27 13.84 11.52
N VAL A 70 -8.46 14.79 11.04
CA VAL A 70 -8.97 16.02 10.41
C VAL A 70 -9.74 15.68 9.14
N LEU A 71 -9.22 14.78 8.29
CA LEU A 71 -9.91 14.35 7.07
C LEU A 71 -11.27 13.71 7.35
N ARG A 72 -11.36 12.83 8.36
CA ARG A 72 -12.64 12.21 8.77
C ARG A 72 -13.64 13.24 9.28
N LEU A 73 -13.18 14.21 10.07
CA LEU A 73 -14.06 15.26 10.60
C LEU A 73 -14.64 16.12 9.46
N LEU A 74 -13.82 16.41 8.44
CA LEU A 74 -14.25 17.14 7.25
C LEU A 74 -15.24 16.33 6.41
N GLU A 75 -15.03 15.01 6.29
CA GLU A 75 -15.96 14.10 5.62
C GLU A 75 -17.33 14.06 6.31
N ASP A 76 -17.36 13.92 7.65
CA ASP A 76 -18.58 13.94 8.45
C ASP A 76 -19.36 15.26 8.28
N MET A 77 -18.66 16.40 8.25
CA MET A 77 -19.28 17.72 8.07
C MET A 77 -19.88 17.96 6.67
N LEU A 78 -19.40 17.24 5.66
CA LEU A 78 -19.90 17.36 4.28
C LEU A 78 -21.08 16.43 3.98
N GLN A 79 -21.35 15.45 4.85
CA GLN A 79 -22.46 14.50 4.71
C GLN A 79 -23.77 14.97 5.38
N THR A 80 -23.74 16.12 6.07
CA THR A 80 -24.92 16.84 6.62
C THR A 80 -25.36 18.00 5.74
#